data_AF-A0AAN9DQA2-F1
#
_entry.id   AF-A0AAN9DQA2-F1
#
_cell.length_a   1.000
_cell.length_b   1.000
_cell.length_c   1.000
_cell.angle_alpha   90.00
_cell.angle_beta   90.00
_cell.angle_gamma   90.00
#
_symmetry.space_group_name_H-M   'P 1'
#
loop_
_entity.id
_entity.type
_entity.pdbx_description
1 polymer ?
#
loop_
_entity_poly.entity_id
_entity_poly.type
_entity_poly.pdbx_seq_one_letter_code
_entity_poly.pdbx_strand_id
1 'polypeptide(L)'
;MSRNPLLFGDALSAEERVLGYEKGFPIGSKRIKRGYIARKRRTKIRLFTSSFRGAHSRLTRTITQQKIKAFVSAQRDRDRKKRDFRGLWISRIKAGIGENPKKIDYSYHNLMYNLYKRQLLLNRKIVAQIAILMANCLFMIADEII
;
A
#
# COMPACT_ATOMS: atom_id res chain seq x y z
N MET A 1 74.69 18.81 -10.83
CA MET A 1 75.54 19.80 -10.14
C MET A 1 74.81 21.13 -10.22
N SER A 2 74.23 21.67 -9.16
CA SER A 2 74.94 22.39 -8.09
C SER A 2 74.49 21.92 -6.71
N ARG A 3 75.47 21.66 -5.84
CA ARG A 3 75.33 21.40 -4.42
C ARG A 3 75.37 22.76 -3.70
N ASN A 4 74.61 22.94 -2.64
CA ASN A 4 75.27 23.24 -1.37
C ASN A 4 74.44 22.83 -0.15
N PRO A 5 75.07 22.25 0.89
CA PRO A 5 74.42 21.72 2.09
C PRO A 5 74.71 22.56 3.36
N LEU A 6 74.13 22.11 4.49
CA LEU A 6 74.42 22.45 5.90
C LEU A 6 73.71 23.71 6.43
N LEU A 7 72.62 23.57 7.20
CA LEU A 7 72.57 23.21 8.64
C LEU A 7 73.39 24.17 9.54
N PHE A 8 72.70 25.17 10.07
CA PHE A 8 72.81 25.59 11.46
C PHE A 8 71.39 25.88 11.96
N GLY A 9 71.01 25.28 13.09
CA GLY A 9 69.62 25.16 13.51
C GLY A 9 68.96 26.45 13.96
N ASP A 10 67.62 26.43 14.00
CA ASP A 10 66.81 26.96 15.10
C ASP A 10 65.36 26.42 15.00
N ALA A 11 64.85 26.00 16.16
CA ALA A 11 63.45 25.79 16.54
C ALA A 11 62.58 24.75 15.78
N LEU A 12 62.41 23.60 16.45
CA LEU A 12 61.16 22.82 16.56
C LEU A 12 59.92 23.47 15.91
N SER A 13 59.60 23.09 14.68
CA SER A 13 58.25 23.24 14.13
C SER A 13 57.69 21.85 13.90
N ALA A 14 56.97 21.38 14.91
CA ALA A 14 56.43 20.04 15.02
C ALA A 14 55.59 19.66 13.80
N GLU A 15 56.11 18.69 13.05
CA GLU A 15 55.46 17.90 12.01
C GLU A 15 54.28 17.04 12.52
N GLU A 16 53.78 17.23 13.74
CA GLU A 16 52.73 16.39 14.34
C GLU A 16 51.31 16.96 14.14
N ARG A 17 50.88 17.14 12.89
CA ARG A 17 49.44 17.40 12.65
C ARG A 17 48.84 16.74 11.41
N VAL A 18 49.57 15.81 10.78
CA VAL A 18 49.05 14.95 9.72
C VAL A 18 48.89 13.53 10.27
N LEU A 19 47.62 13.18 10.56
CA LEU A 19 47.04 11.84 10.80
C LEU A 19 47.21 11.21 12.21
N GLY A 20 46.08 10.83 12.80
CA GLY A 20 45.98 10.02 14.03
C GLY A 20 45.02 10.64 15.03
N TYR A 21 43.74 10.25 15.04
CA TYR A 21 43.24 9.32 16.06
C TYR A 21 43.78 9.63 17.46
N GLU A 22 43.08 10.52 18.18
CA GLU A 22 42.92 10.54 19.65
C GLU A 22 42.43 11.92 20.08
N LYS A 23 41.14 12.20 19.83
CA LYS A 23 40.41 13.04 20.79
C LYS A 23 39.40 12.14 21.46
N GLY A 24 39.82 11.61 22.60
CA GLY A 24 38.96 10.93 23.56
C GLY A 24 37.63 11.67 23.62
N PHE A 25 36.60 11.03 23.10
CA PHE A 25 35.23 11.49 23.27
C PHE A 25 35.01 11.46 24.78
N PRO A 26 34.71 12.58 25.45
CA PRO A 26 34.43 12.52 26.87
C PRO A 26 33.20 11.62 27.06
N ILE A 27 33.39 10.49 27.72
CA ILE A 27 32.35 9.50 28.05
C ILE A 27 31.40 10.06 29.16
N GLY A 28 31.43 11.37 29.40
CA GLY A 28 30.32 12.07 30.04
C GLY A 28 29.13 12.09 29.09
N SER A 29 28.08 11.34 29.41
CA SER A 29 26.87 11.14 28.59
C SER A 29 26.43 12.40 27.83
N LYS A 30 26.82 12.55 26.55
CA LYS A 30 26.41 13.71 25.72
C LYS A 30 24.90 13.61 25.46
N ARG A 31 24.10 14.32 26.25
CA ARG A 31 22.62 14.31 26.16
C ARG A 31 22.15 14.86 24.81
N ILE A 32 21.70 13.98 23.92
CA ILE A 32 21.09 14.37 22.63
C ILE A 32 19.69 14.95 22.89
N LYS A 33 19.47 16.20 22.46
CA LYS A 33 18.16 16.87 22.58
C LYS A 33 17.12 16.18 21.69
N ARG A 34 16.05 15.62 22.27
CA ARG A 34 14.99 14.87 21.53
C ARG A 34 13.80 15.71 21.08
N GLY A 35 13.71 16.98 21.48
CA GLY A 35 12.52 17.82 21.29
C GLY A 35 12.09 18.01 19.84
N TYR A 36 13.03 18.31 18.94
CA TYR A 36 12.75 18.50 17.51
C TYR A 36 12.24 17.21 16.85
N ILE A 37 12.92 16.08 17.09
CA ILE A 37 12.53 14.77 16.54
C ILE A 37 11.13 14.37 17.03
N ALA A 38 10.83 14.58 18.33
CA ALA A 38 9.54 14.28 18.90
C ALA A 38 8.41 15.14 18.31
N ARG A 39 8.68 16.41 18.00
CA ARG A 39 7.71 17.30 17.30
C ARG A 39 7.47 16.80 15.87
N LYS A 40 8.53 16.54 15.10
CA LYS A 40 8.44 16.01 13.72
C LYS A 40 7.62 14.73 13.63
N ARG A 41 7.84 13.77 14.55
CA ARG A 41 7.07 12.52 14.64
C ARG A 41 5.59 12.80 14.90
N ARG A 42 5.25 13.68 15.85
CA ARG A 42 3.86 14.04 16.17
C ARG A 42 3.16 14.72 15.00
N THR A 43 3.84 15.64 14.30
CA THR A 43 3.30 16.31 13.11
C THR A 43 2.99 15.29 12.00
N LYS A 44 3.91 14.36 11.70
CA LYS A 44 3.69 13.30 10.69
C LYS A 44 2.45 12.45 11.02
N ILE A 45 2.32 12.02 12.27
CA ILE A 45 1.18 11.18 12.68
C ILE A 45 -0.12 11.99 12.64
N ARG A 46 -0.10 13.26 13.08
CA ARG A 46 -1.27 14.15 13.03
C ARG A 46 -1.75 14.40 11.60
N LEU A 47 -0.83 14.55 10.64
CA LEU A 47 -1.16 14.71 9.22
C LEU A 47 -1.92 13.49 8.68
N PHE A 48 -1.53 12.27 9.08
CA PHE A 48 -2.25 11.05 8.69
C PHE A 48 -3.67 11.00 9.24
N THR A 49 -3.91 11.56 10.43
CA THR A 49 -5.21 11.52 11.12
C THR A 49 -6.01 12.82 11.02
N SER A 50 -5.65 13.74 10.11
CA SER A 50 -6.24 15.08 10.03
C SER A 50 -7.76 15.04 9.78
N SER A 51 -8.23 14.05 9.01
CA SER A 51 -9.64 13.83 8.70
C SER A 51 -10.42 13.10 9.81
N PHE A 52 -9.77 12.67 10.89
CA PHE A 52 -10.44 11.94 11.95
C PHE A 52 -11.25 12.87 12.86
N ARG A 53 -12.39 12.38 13.34
CA ARG A 53 -13.33 13.17 14.11
C ARG A 53 -12.84 13.41 15.55
N GLY A 54 -12.97 14.65 16.03
CA GLY A 54 -12.81 15.02 17.43
C GLY A 54 -11.43 14.69 18.02
N ALA A 55 -11.41 13.94 19.13
CA ALA A 55 -10.17 13.62 19.85
C ALA A 55 -9.18 12.77 19.02
N HIS A 56 -9.68 12.03 18.02
CA HIS A 56 -8.87 11.15 17.17
C HIS A 56 -7.94 11.88 16.20
N SER A 57 -8.11 13.20 16.00
CA SER A 57 -7.20 14.05 15.21
C SER A 57 -6.38 15.03 16.05
N ARG A 58 -6.73 15.19 17.34
CA ARG A 58 -6.12 16.20 18.23
C ARG A 58 -5.16 15.60 19.26
N LEU A 59 -5.58 14.54 19.98
CA LEU A 59 -4.84 13.96 21.10
C LEU A 59 -3.86 12.87 20.62
N THR A 60 -2.57 13.03 20.94
CA THR A 60 -1.51 12.14 20.43
C THR A 60 -1.69 10.66 20.81
N ARG A 61 -2.15 10.37 22.03
CA ARG A 61 -2.44 8.99 22.48
C ARG A 61 -3.63 8.37 21.74
N THR A 62 -4.68 9.14 21.52
CA THR A 62 -5.88 8.68 20.82
C THR A 62 -5.59 8.47 19.33
N ILE A 63 -4.82 9.38 18.74
CA ILE A 63 -4.32 9.30 17.36
C ILE A 63 -3.54 8.00 17.14
N THR A 64 -2.62 7.63 18.03
CA THR A 64 -1.80 6.41 17.84
C THR A 64 -2.65 5.14 17.90
N GLN A 65 -3.61 5.07 18.83
CA GLN A 65 -4.56 3.97 18.90
C GLN A 65 -5.41 3.88 17.62
N GLN A 66 -5.93 5.01 17.15
CA GLN A 66 -6.75 5.04 15.94
C GLN A 66 -5.96 4.68 14.69
N LYS A 67 -4.70 5.13 14.59
CA LYS A 67 -3.79 4.78 13.51
C LYS A 67 -3.62 3.26 13.41
N ILE A 68 -3.37 2.59 14.53
CA ILE A 68 -3.21 1.13 14.57
C ILE A 68 -4.50 0.44 14.12
N LYS A 69 -5.66 0.85 14.68
CA LYS A 69 -6.97 0.30 14.27
C LYS A 69 -7.23 0.47 12.78
N ALA A 70 -6.94 1.64 12.22
CA ALA A 70 -7.10 1.93 10.81
C ALA A 70 -6.23 1.02 9.93
N PHE A 71 -4.98 0.75 10.33
CA PHE A 71 -4.11 -0.17 9.58
C PHE A 71 -4.61 -1.61 9.61
N VAL A 72 -5.07 -2.10 10.77
CA VAL A 72 -5.63 -3.45 10.87
C VAL A 72 -6.88 -3.59 10.02
N SER A 73 -7.79 -2.61 10.06
CA SER A 73 -8.98 -2.61 9.20
C SER A 73 -8.61 -2.55 7.72
N ALA A 74 -7.68 -1.68 7.32
CA ALA A 74 -7.25 -1.58 5.93
C ALA A 74 -6.69 -2.90 5.39
N GLN A 75 -5.89 -3.64 6.17
CA GLN A 75 -5.38 -4.95 5.75
C GLN A 75 -6.53 -5.97 5.60
N ARG A 76 -7.44 -6.03 6.57
CA ARG A 76 -8.59 -6.94 6.53
C ARG A 76 -9.50 -6.65 5.33
N ASP A 77 -9.77 -5.37 5.09
CA ASP A 77 -10.74 -4.92 4.09
C ASP A 77 -10.20 -5.07 2.66
N ARG A 78 -8.86 -5.14 2.46
CA ARG A 78 -8.28 -5.47 1.15
C ARG A 78 -8.74 -6.83 0.63
N ASP A 79 -8.81 -7.83 1.50
CA ASP A 79 -9.26 -9.17 1.11
C ASP A 79 -10.79 -9.26 1.06
N ARG A 80 -11.48 -8.58 1.97
CA ARG A 80 -12.96 -8.48 1.93
C ARG A 80 -13.45 -7.83 0.63
N LYS A 81 -12.80 -6.76 0.16
CA LYS A 81 -13.14 -6.07 -1.09
C LYS A 81 -13.13 -7.00 -2.30
N LYS A 82 -12.23 -7.99 -2.35
CA LYS A 82 -12.21 -9.01 -3.42
C LYS A 82 -13.47 -9.87 -3.40
N ARG A 83 -13.95 -10.25 -2.20
CA ARG A 83 -15.20 -11.00 -2.01
C ARG A 83 -16.42 -10.15 -2.33
N ASP A 84 -16.44 -8.90 -1.89
CA ASP A 84 -17.55 -7.97 -2.14
C ASP A 84 -17.74 -7.74 -3.64
N PHE A 85 -16.65 -7.52 -4.39
CA PHE A 85 -16.72 -7.41 -5.85
C PHE A 85 -17.21 -8.69 -6.52
N ARG A 86 -16.78 -9.86 -6.03
CA ARG A 86 -17.26 -11.13 -6.56
C ARG A 86 -18.77 -11.28 -6.32
N GLY A 87 -19.27 -10.92 -5.14
CA GLY A 87 -20.71 -10.89 -4.85
C GLY A 87 -21.46 -9.93 -5.78
N LEU A 88 -20.93 -8.72 -5.97
CA LEU A 88 -21.50 -7.73 -6.90
C LEU A 88 -21.57 -8.26 -8.35
N TRP A 89 -20.53 -8.93 -8.85
CA TRP A 89 -20.54 -9.51 -10.20
C TRP A 89 -21.59 -10.61 -10.33
N ILE A 90 -21.75 -11.47 -9.32
CA ILE A 90 -22.80 -12.51 -9.32
C ILE A 90 -24.18 -11.86 -9.38
N SER A 91 -24.43 -10.86 -8.54
CA SER A 91 -25.71 -10.15 -8.53
C SER A 91 -26.01 -9.46 -9.85
N ARG A 92 -25.01 -8.84 -10.49
CA ARG A 92 -25.14 -8.22 -11.81
C ARG A 92 -25.46 -9.22 -12.91
N ILE A 93 -24.77 -10.36 -12.94
CA ILE A 93 -25.04 -11.41 -13.93
C ILE A 93 -26.44 -11.99 -13.70
N LYS A 94 -26.84 -12.21 -12.44
CA LYS A 94 -28.18 -12.69 -12.10
C LYS A 94 -29.26 -11.71 -12.55
N ALA A 95 -29.04 -10.40 -12.37
CA ALA A 95 -29.95 -9.37 -12.84
C ALA A 95 -30.05 -9.36 -14.38
N GLY A 96 -28.91 -9.36 -15.08
CA GLY A 96 -28.90 -9.37 -16.55
C GLY A 96 -29.57 -10.59 -17.18
N ILE A 97 -29.47 -11.77 -16.54
CA ILE A 97 -30.22 -12.96 -16.95
C ILE A 97 -31.72 -12.79 -16.67
N GLY A 98 -32.09 -12.16 -15.56
CA GLY A 98 -33.48 -11.95 -15.15
C GLY A 98 -34.25 -10.91 -15.98
N GLU A 99 -33.57 -10.03 -16.71
CA GLU A 99 -34.19 -9.07 -17.64
C GLU A 99 -34.52 -9.68 -19.00
N ASN A 100 -34.00 -10.88 -19.29
CA ASN A 100 -34.11 -11.50 -20.61
C ASN A 100 -35.52 -12.12 -20.83
N PRO A 101 -36.22 -11.84 -21.94
CA PRO A 101 -37.58 -12.34 -22.20
C PRO A 101 -37.68 -13.87 -22.40
N LYS A 102 -36.61 -14.56 -22.84
CA LYS A 102 -36.59 -16.03 -23.07
C LYS A 102 -36.28 -16.85 -21.80
N LYS A 103 -36.92 -16.48 -20.70
CA LYS A 103 -36.56 -16.78 -19.29
C LYS A 103 -36.46 -18.24 -18.83
N ILE A 104 -36.68 -19.22 -19.68
CA ILE A 104 -37.22 -20.51 -19.20
C ILE A 104 -36.17 -21.40 -18.48
N ASP A 105 -34.86 -21.31 -18.76
CA ASP A 105 -33.88 -22.19 -18.10
C ASP A 105 -32.51 -21.58 -17.72
N TYR A 106 -32.34 -20.26 -17.88
CA TYR A 106 -31.06 -19.63 -17.61
C TYR A 106 -30.93 -19.26 -16.13
N SER A 107 -30.23 -20.11 -15.37
CA SER A 107 -29.75 -19.79 -14.02
C SER A 107 -28.27 -19.43 -14.05
N TYR A 108 -27.84 -18.48 -13.21
CA TYR A 108 -26.41 -18.13 -13.05
C TYR A 108 -25.52 -19.37 -12.87
N HIS A 109 -25.98 -20.33 -12.08
CA HIS A 109 -25.26 -21.58 -11.81
C HIS A 109 -25.07 -22.40 -13.09
N ASN A 110 -26.14 -22.61 -13.86
CA ASN A 110 -26.09 -23.36 -15.13
C ASN A 110 -25.18 -22.66 -16.15
N LEU A 111 -25.26 -21.33 -16.28
CA LEU A 111 -24.38 -20.55 -17.16
C LEU A 111 -22.91 -20.76 -16.79
N MET A 112 -22.55 -20.63 -15.51
CA MET A 112 -21.18 -20.81 -15.07
C MET A 112 -20.71 -22.27 -15.18
N TYR A 113 -21.59 -23.23 -14.95
CA TYR A 113 -21.31 -24.65 -15.12
C TYR A 113 -21.02 -24.98 -16.59
N ASN A 114 -21.85 -24.50 -17.51
CA ASN A 114 -21.67 -24.75 -18.94
C ASN A 114 -20.44 -24.02 -19.50
N LEU A 115 -20.13 -22.81 -19.04
CA LEU A 115 -18.87 -22.11 -19.35
C LEU A 115 -17.65 -22.94 -18.94
N TYR A 116 -17.69 -23.53 -17.74
CA TYR A 116 -16.62 -24.40 -17.26
C TYR A 116 -16.53 -25.71 -18.07
N LYS A 117 -17.68 -26.33 -18.38
CA LYS A 117 -17.76 -27.56 -19.20
C LYS A 117 -17.15 -27.36 -20.59
N ARG A 118 -17.39 -26.19 -21.21
CA ARG A 118 -16.81 -25.81 -22.50
C ARG A 118 -15.39 -25.23 -22.41
N GLN A 119 -14.74 -25.32 -21.24
CA GLN A 119 -13.38 -24.84 -20.98
C GLN A 119 -13.15 -23.34 -21.21
N LEU A 120 -14.22 -22.55 -21.22
CA LEU A 120 -14.15 -21.09 -21.32
C LEU A 120 -13.82 -20.53 -19.93
N LEU A 121 -12.53 -20.25 -19.67
CA LEU A 121 -12.04 -19.68 -18.40
C LEU A 121 -12.36 -18.18 -18.26
N LEU A 122 -13.61 -17.78 -18.52
CA LEU A 122 -14.02 -16.38 -18.43
C LEU A 122 -14.13 -15.94 -16.96
N ASN A 123 -13.48 -14.82 -16.65
CA ASN A 123 -13.60 -14.21 -15.34
C ASN A 123 -15.00 -13.57 -15.18
N ARG A 124 -15.64 -13.79 -14.01
CA ARG A 124 -16.94 -13.20 -13.64
C ARG A 124 -16.97 -11.67 -13.79
N LYS A 125 -15.83 -11.00 -13.63
CA LYS A 125 -15.69 -9.56 -13.89
C LYS A 125 -16.10 -9.20 -15.32
N ILE A 126 -15.59 -9.95 -16.29
CA ILE A 126 -15.79 -9.71 -17.73
C ILE A 126 -17.25 -10.04 -18.08
N VAL A 127 -17.75 -11.19 -17.62
CA VAL A 127 -19.16 -11.59 -17.81
C VAL A 127 -20.11 -10.52 -17.25
N ALA A 128 -19.84 -9.99 -16.06
CA ALA A 128 -20.66 -8.93 -15.47
C ALA A 128 -20.58 -7.60 -16.24
N GLN A 129 -19.45 -7.28 -16.87
CA GLN A 129 -19.35 -6.10 -17.74
C GLN A 129 -20.13 -6.29 -19.04
N ILE A 130 -20.05 -7.48 -19.66
CA ILE A 130 -20.83 -7.82 -20.86
C ILE A 130 -22.34 -7.74 -20.55
N ALA A 131 -22.76 -8.28 -19.41
CA ALA A 131 -24.15 -8.25 -18.97
C ALA A 131 -24.70 -6.81 -18.84
N ILE A 132 -23.88 -5.85 -18.41
CA ILE A 132 -24.29 -4.45 -18.26
C ILE A 132 -24.27 -3.70 -19.60
N LEU A 133 -23.21 -3.89 -20.40
CA LEU A 133 -22.98 -3.10 -21.60
C LEU A 133 -23.82 -3.58 -22.78
N MET A 134 -23.99 -4.90 -22.91
CA MET A 134 -24.57 -5.53 -24.10
C MET A 134 -25.38 -6.76 -23.69
N ALA A 135 -26.62 -6.54 -23.22
CA ALA A 135 -27.53 -7.62 -22.82
C ALA A 135 -27.71 -8.69 -23.93
N ASN A 136 -27.78 -8.24 -25.19
CA ASN A 136 -27.92 -9.13 -26.35
C ASN A 136 -26.71 -10.06 -26.56
N CYS A 137 -25.50 -9.60 -26.25
CA CYS A 137 -24.29 -10.41 -26.41
C CYS A 137 -24.25 -11.55 -25.39
N LEU A 138 -24.65 -11.27 -24.15
CA LEU A 138 -24.78 -12.31 -23.12
C LEU A 138 -25.77 -13.40 -23.55
N PHE A 139 -26.85 -13.03 -24.24
CA PHE A 139 -27.82 -13.97 -24.77
C PHE A 139 -27.23 -14.88 -25.85
N MET A 140 -26.53 -14.33 -26.85
CA MET A 140 -25.90 -15.14 -27.91
C MET A 140 -24.90 -16.16 -27.34
N ILE A 141 -24.10 -15.73 -26.37
CA ILE A 141 -23.16 -16.61 -25.67
C ILE A 141 -23.91 -17.71 -24.91
N ALA A 142 -25.02 -17.37 -24.26
CA ALA A 142 -25.79 -18.36 -23.51
C ALA A 142 -26.45 -19.40 -24.43
N ASP A 143 -26.94 -18.99 -25.60
CA ASP A 143 -27.59 -19.85 -26.60
C ASP A 143 -26.60 -20.81 -27.28
N GLU A 144 -25.39 -20.34 -27.59
CA GLU A 144 -24.31 -21.17 -28.16
C GLU A 144 -23.77 -22.22 -27.16
N ILE A 145 -23.92 -21.93 -25.86
CA ILE A 145 -23.37 -22.74 -24.78
C ILE A 145 -24.34 -23.84 -24.31
N ILE A 146 -25.65 -23.65 -24.48
CA ILE A 146 -26.64 -24.73 -24.33
C ILE A 146 -26.50 -25.74 -25.48
#